data_AF-A0A7C9B8Y8-F1
#
_entry.id   AF-A0A7C9B8Y8-F1
#
_cell.length_a   1.000
_cell.length_b   1.000
_cell.length_c   1.000
_cell.angle_alpha   90.00
_cell.angle_beta   90.00
_cell.angle_gamma   90.00
#
_symmetry.space_group_name_H-M   'P 1'
#
loop_
_entity.id
_entity.type
_entity.pdbx_description
1 polymer ?
#
loop_
_entity_poly.entity_id
_entity_poly.type
_entity_poly.pdbx_seq_one_letter_code
_entity_poly.pdbx_strand_id
1 'polypeptide(L)'
;MVPESQLSVGPILNDFGLHCRISRIESVPVDAANSHLSMLYFYGLDDQGHDKIVRIWFYSSRMLQEQELNDIRLNFPHIPIV
;
A
#
# COMPACT_ATOMS: atom_id res chain seq x y z
N MET A 1 12.08 3.46 -19.97
CA MET A 1 12.58 4.55 -19.10
C MET A 1 11.38 5.42 -18.79
N VAL A 2 10.82 5.34 -17.58
CA VAL A 2 9.61 6.12 -17.20
C VAL A 2 10.08 7.38 -16.47
N PRO A 3 9.54 8.57 -16.75
CA PRO A 3 10.08 9.83 -16.22
C PRO A 3 9.76 10.00 -14.73
N GLU A 4 10.71 10.54 -13.98
CA GLU A 4 10.66 10.78 -12.52
C GLU A 4 9.68 11.89 -12.09
N SER A 5 8.86 12.43 -13.00
CA SER A 5 7.93 13.54 -12.74
C SER A 5 6.56 13.10 -12.20
N GLN A 6 6.43 11.90 -11.65
CA GLN A 6 5.20 11.39 -11.02
C GLN A 6 5.37 11.14 -9.50
N LEU A 7 6.49 11.58 -8.90
CA LEU A 7 6.70 11.58 -7.45
C LEU A 7 5.99 12.79 -6.81
N SER A 8 4.66 12.81 -6.88
CA SER A 8 3.86 13.73 -6.06
C SER A 8 3.81 13.21 -4.63
N VAL A 9 4.69 13.76 -3.78
CA VAL A 9 4.62 13.62 -2.32
C VAL A 9 3.51 14.54 -1.81
N GLY A 10 2.26 14.09 -1.93
CA GLY A 10 1.10 14.69 -1.27
C GLY A 10 0.46 13.64 -0.35
N PRO A 11 -0.33 14.02 0.69
CA PRO A 11 -0.95 13.04 1.58
C PRO A 11 -1.89 12.12 0.77
N ILE A 12 -1.48 10.86 0.61
CA ILE A 12 -1.93 9.92 -0.44
C ILE A 12 -3.27 9.24 -0.10
N LEU A 13 -4.18 9.95 0.57
CA LEU A 13 -5.55 9.47 0.80
C LEU A 13 -6.63 10.34 0.15
N ASN A 14 -6.26 11.47 -0.46
CA ASN A 14 -7.22 12.28 -1.21
C ASN A 14 -7.42 11.82 -2.67
N ASP A 15 -6.67 10.81 -3.11
CA ASP A 15 -6.74 10.24 -4.47
C ASP A 15 -7.38 8.84 -4.47
N PHE A 16 -8.26 8.58 -3.49
CA PHE A 16 -9.27 7.54 -3.64
C PHE A 16 -10.26 8.02 -4.69
N GLY A 17 -10.13 7.54 -5.94
CA GLY A 17 -11.27 7.49 -6.83
C GLY A 17 -12.46 6.91 -6.03
N LEU A 18 -13.56 7.65 -5.99
CA LEU A 18 -14.66 7.65 -5.01
C LEU A 18 -15.28 6.30 -4.53
N HIS A 19 -14.79 5.13 -4.94
CA HIS A 19 -15.50 3.86 -4.78
C HIS A 19 -14.69 2.65 -4.29
N CYS A 20 -13.38 2.75 -4.03
CA CYS A 20 -12.62 1.61 -3.46
C CYS A 20 -12.14 1.91 -2.04
N ARG A 21 -12.93 1.49 -1.04
CA ARG A 21 -12.54 1.52 0.37
C ARG A 21 -11.53 0.41 0.64
N ILE A 22 -10.37 0.77 1.18
CA ILE A 22 -9.35 -0.22 1.59
C ILE A 22 -9.91 -1.07 2.74
N SER A 23 -9.91 -2.39 2.57
CA SER A 23 -10.37 -3.38 3.54
C SER A 23 -9.25 -3.92 4.41
N ARG A 24 -8.03 -4.04 3.87
CA ARG A 24 -6.84 -4.57 4.54
C ARG A 24 -5.58 -4.08 3.85
N ILE A 25 -4.50 -3.98 4.61
CA ILE A 25 -3.14 -3.84 4.08
C ILE A 25 -2.33 -5.07 4.50
N GLU A 26 -1.53 -5.60 3.61
CA GLU A 26 -0.65 -6.74 3.86
C GLU A 26 0.80 -6.35 3.58
N SER A 27 1.67 -6.63 4.55
CA SER A 27 3.11 -6.49 4.37
C SER A 27 3.67 -7.76 3.74
N VAL A 28 3.98 -7.71 2.46
CA VAL A 28 4.47 -8.89 1.75
C VAL A 28 5.97 -9.05 1.99
N PRO A 29 6.42 -10.21 2.47
CA PRO A 29 7.84 -10.48 2.61
C PRO A 29 8.50 -10.48 1.23
N VAL A 30 9.74 -10.00 1.22
CA VAL A 30 10.56 -9.84 0.04
C VAL A 30 10.62 -11.15 -0.75
N ASP A 31 10.23 -11.11 -2.04
CA ASP A 31 10.31 -12.25 -2.94
C ASP A 31 11.76 -12.76 -2.98
N ALA A 32 11.96 -14.08 -2.89
CA ALA A 32 13.28 -14.70 -2.94
C ALA A 32 14.05 -14.37 -4.23
N ALA A 33 13.34 -14.01 -5.30
CA ALA A 33 13.93 -13.56 -6.56
C ALA A 33 14.39 -12.08 -6.55
N ASN A 34 13.89 -11.24 -5.63
CA ASN A 34 14.21 -9.81 -5.55
C ASN A 34 14.32 -9.33 -4.10
N SER A 35 15.42 -9.72 -3.45
CA SER A 35 15.74 -9.47 -2.03
C SER A 35 15.82 -8.00 -1.58
N HIS A 36 15.61 -7.04 -2.49
CA HIS A 36 15.74 -5.61 -2.23
C HIS A 36 14.42 -4.83 -2.31
N LEU A 37 13.30 -5.49 -2.62
CA LEU A 37 12.00 -4.83 -2.77
C LEU A 37 11.07 -5.18 -1.61
N SER A 38 10.80 -4.17 -0.78
CA SER A 38 9.76 -4.24 0.25
C SER A 38 8.42 -3.79 -0.36
N MET A 39 7.33 -4.49 -0.09
CA MET A 39 6.04 -4.24 -0.75
C MET A 39 4.85 -4.21 0.22
N LEU A 40 3.92 -3.30 -0.02
CA LEU A 40 2.61 -3.30 0.63
C LEU A 40 1.52 -3.57 -0.39
N TYR A 41 0.66 -4.54 -0.08
CA TYR A 41 -0.55 -4.80 -0.84
C TYR A 41 -1.73 -4.16 -0.13
N PHE A 42 -2.48 -3.36 -0.87
CA PHE A 42 -3.71 -2.76 -0.41
C PHE A 42 -4.86 -3.54 -1.03
N TYR A 43 -5.70 -4.10 -0.17
CA TYR A 43 -6.90 -4.81 -0.55
C TYR A 43 -8.11 -3.89 -0.46
N GLY A 44 -9.03 -4.07 -1.40
CA GLY A 44 -10.39 -3.53 -1.33
C GLY A 44 -11.37 -4.66 -1.61
N LEU A 45 -12.64 -4.42 -1.30
CA LEU A 45 -13.71 -5.35 -1.62
C LEU A 45 -14.21 -5.10 -3.05
N ASP A 46 -14.41 -6.17 -3.81
CA ASP A 46 -15.15 -6.11 -5.08
C ASP A 46 -16.68 -6.07 -4.85
N ASP A 47 -17.45 -6.02 -5.94
CA ASP A 47 -18.92 -5.99 -5.88
C ASP A 47 -19.54 -7.26 -5.26
N GLN A 48 -18.76 -8.34 -5.13
CA GLN A 48 -19.15 -9.59 -4.48
C GLN A 48 -18.69 -9.67 -3.01
N GLY A 49 -18.01 -8.64 -2.52
CA GLY A 49 -17.45 -8.61 -1.16
C GLY A 49 -16.18 -9.45 -1.00
N HIS A 50 -15.50 -9.81 -2.08
CA HIS A 50 -14.23 -10.52 -2.02
C HIS A 50 -13.06 -9.54 -1.97
N ASP A 51 -12.04 -9.89 -1.19
CA ASP A 51 -10.78 -9.15 -1.15
C ASP A 51 -10.06 -9.26 -2.49
N LYS A 52 -9.71 -8.11 -3.06
CA LYS A 52 -8.88 -7.98 -4.25
C LYS A 52 -7.79 -6.95 -4.01
N ILE A 53 -6.59 -7.21 -4.52
CA ILE A 53 -5.53 -6.21 -4.54
C ILE A 53 -5.97 -5.06 -5.45
N VAL A 54 -6.14 -3.88 -4.85
CA VAL A 54 -6.49 -2.65 -5.57
C VAL A 54 -5.26 -1.77 -5.80
N ARG A 55 -4.19 -1.96 -5.01
CA ARG A 55 -2.94 -1.22 -5.16
C ARG A 55 -1.76 -1.98 -4.57
N ILE A 56 -0.59 -1.78 -5.17
CA ILE A 56 0.69 -2.30 -4.68
C ILE A 56 1.64 -1.11 -4.55
N TRP A 57 2.28 -0.97 -3.39
CA TRP A 57 3.35 -0.01 -3.17
C TRP A 57 4.69 -0.71 -3.03
N PHE A 58 5.71 -0.11 -3.61
CA PHE A 58 7.08 -0.60 -3.62
C PHE A 58 7.96 0.35 -2.85
N TYR A 59 8.85 -0.22 -2.04
CA TYR A 59 9.80 0.50 -1.22
C TYR A 59 11.20 0.02 -1.52
N SER A 60 12.13 0.98 -1.56
CA SER A 60 13.55 0.72 -1.72
C SER A 60 14.20 0.11 -0.46
N SER A 61 13.51 0.13 0.68
CA SER A 61 13.96 -0.53 1.91
C SER A 61 12.80 -0.88 2.83
N ARG A 62 13.04 -1.86 3.69
CA ARG A 62 12.12 -2.26 4.76
C ARG A 62 11.87 -1.15 5.78
N MET A 63 12.87 -0.32 6.07
CA MET A 63 12.74 0.77 7.03
C MET A 63 11.68 1.80 6.57
N LEU A 64 11.69 2.17 5.29
CA LEU A 64 10.71 3.10 4.72
C LEU A 64 9.30 2.49 4.72
N GLN A 65 9.19 1.20 4.42
CA GLN A 65 7.93 0.47 4.50
C GLN A 65 7.37 0.46 5.93
N GLU A 66 8.21 0.19 6.93
CA GLU A 66 7.80 0.16 8.34
C GLU A 66 7.40 1.55 8.85
N GLN A 67 8.08 2.61 8.41
CA GLN A 67 7.70 3.99 8.72
C GLN A 67 6.30 4.30 8.17
N GLU A 68 6.05 3.98 6.90
CA GLU A 68 4.72 4.19 6.30
C GLU A 68 3.64 3.37 7.03
N LEU A 69 3.93 2.11 7.37
CA LEU A 69 2.98 1.28 8.13
C LEU A 69 2.62 1.91 9.48
N ASN A 70 3.59 2.52 10.18
CA ASN A 70 3.32 3.21 11.43
C ASN A 70 2.45 4.46 11.21
N ASP A 71 2.73 5.23 10.17
CA ASP A 71 1.92 6.41 9.82
C ASP A 71 0.49 6.01 9.45
N ILE A 72 0.32 4.90 8.70
CA ILE A 72 -0.99 4.35 8.38
C ILE A 72 -1.72 3.88 9.64
N ARG A 73 -1.05 3.19 10.57
CA ARG A 73 -1.66 2.76 11.85
C ARG A 73 -2.16 3.93 12.67
N LEU A 74 -1.41 5.02 12.71
CA LEU A 74 -1.77 6.21 13.48
C LEU A 74 -2.96 6.96 12.86
N ASN A 75 -2.98 7.10 11.53
CA ASN A 75 -4.00 7.88 10.84
C ASN A 75 -5.25 7.06 10.47
N PHE A 76 -5.12 5.75 10.30
CA PHE A 76 -6.18 4.83 9.86
C PHE A 76 -6.25 3.58 10.75
N PRO A 77 -6.48 3.71 12.07
CA PRO A 77 -6.45 2.58 13.01
C PRO A 77 -7.54 1.53 12.76
N HIS A 78 -8.54 1.84 11.93
CA HIS A 78 -9.61 0.93 11.55
C HIS A 78 -9.25 0.01 10.38
N ILE A 79 -8.15 0.27 9.67
CA ILE A 79 -7.68 -0.59 8.58
C ILE A 79 -6.78 -1.68 9.18
N PRO A 80 -7.16 -2.97 9.08
CA PRO A 80 -6.30 -4.06 9.50
C PRO A 80 -5.01 -4.09 8.69
N ILE A 81 -3.89 -4.22 9.39
CA ILE A 81 -2.58 -4.48 8.80
C ILE A 81 -2.17 -5.88 9.22
N VAL A 82 -1.99 -6.77 8.23
CA VAL A 82 -1.70 -8.19 8.42
C VAL A 82 -0.28 -8.52 7.98
#